data_AF-A0A1M6TZS2-F1
#
_entry.id   AF-A0A1M6TZS2-F1
#
_cell.length_a   1.000
_cell.length_b   1.000
_cell.length_c   1.000
_cell.angle_alpha   90.00
_cell.angle_beta   90.00
_cell.angle_gamma   90.00
#
_symmetry.space_group_name_H-M   'P 1'
#
loop_
_entity.id
_entity.type
_entity.pdbx_description
1 polymer ?
#
loop_
_entity_poly.entity_id
_entity_poly.type
_entity_poly.pdbx_seq_one_letter_code
_entity_poly.pdbx_strand_id
1 'polypeptide(L)'
;MFAGEFSMGALFNTYLGGFFVRPFARLFLMFLCLLIVPPLAYADSPVTSTPFSNAYLDQPIVEEAKNFGQMTKEIAEYLKDSGNPLAIKAAVINALYNQQVWSERNQADIYAKYIYNKSVQELDMNTLSGEELYCLGYLTLLDQYRAPQKAIPYLEAALNKKPTSFTASITLAIARGQESWQDIWPLTAAVMEDLTLNQDMKPEAVEIIFSYLSLYQDASEQSEYLEQSAKSTQTFGQANDMKNIIDIITGEETAVTVYCNGLKINYDVPPVLDNSTNRTMVPFRKTFEALGALVWFDASSNSVYGRKGQILLRLPVGENKAFINGQQVALDAPSKITKKRTLVPLRFVSQALGYQVTPRLDGEVLNVYISN
;
A
#
# COMPACT_ATOMS: atom_id res chain seq x y z
N MET A 1 -57.20 -4.31 55.64
CA MET A 1 -57.82 -3.32 56.54
C MET A 1 -56.74 -2.87 57.51
N PHE A 2 -56.30 -1.61 57.39
CA PHE A 2 -55.44 -0.76 58.27
C PHE A 2 -54.13 -1.36 58.87
N ALA A 3 -52.94 -0.87 58.46
CA ALA A 3 -52.17 0.30 58.99
C ALA A 3 -51.40 -0.05 60.30
N GLY A 4 -50.18 0.39 60.60
CA GLY A 4 -49.20 1.30 60.01
C GLY A 4 -47.94 1.38 60.92
N GLU A 5 -46.86 1.93 60.36
CA GLU A 5 -45.72 2.70 60.93
C GLU A 5 -45.02 2.31 62.27
N PHE A 6 -43.68 2.28 62.31
CA PHE A 6 -42.79 3.40 62.71
C PHE A 6 -41.33 2.94 62.88
N SER A 7 -40.37 3.82 62.56
CA SER A 7 -38.91 3.65 62.62
C SER A 7 -38.30 4.57 63.68
N MET A 8 -37.17 4.20 64.31
CA MET A 8 -35.94 5.02 64.47
C MET A 8 -35.09 4.68 65.71
N GLY A 9 -33.76 4.81 65.54
CA GLY A 9 -32.76 5.09 66.59
C GLY A 9 -31.44 4.34 66.33
N ALA A 10 -30.40 4.92 65.70
CA ALA A 10 -29.38 5.84 66.27
C ALA A 10 -28.49 5.15 67.34
N LEU A 11 -27.15 5.25 67.47
CA LEU A 11 -26.04 6.04 66.93
C LEU A 11 -24.73 5.53 67.60
N PHE A 12 -23.55 5.69 66.95
CA PHE A 12 -22.18 5.91 67.51
C PHE A 12 -21.51 4.81 68.40
N ASN A 13 -20.18 4.67 68.59
CA ASN A 13 -18.90 5.01 67.94
C ASN A 13 -17.77 4.43 68.85
N THR A 14 -16.54 4.28 68.33
CA THR A 14 -15.22 4.18 69.05
C THR A 14 -14.89 2.94 69.90
N TYR A 15 -13.90 2.06 69.60
CA TYR A 15 -12.42 2.15 69.42
C TYR A 15 -11.62 1.72 70.68
N LEU A 16 -10.81 0.64 70.55
CA LEU A 16 -9.38 0.49 70.90
C LEU A 16 -8.95 -0.82 71.62
N GLY A 17 -7.84 -1.37 71.12
CA GLY A 17 -6.93 -2.36 71.74
C GLY A 17 -6.88 -3.68 70.97
N GLY A 18 -5.79 -4.18 70.39
CA GLY A 18 -4.36 -3.86 70.46
C GLY A 18 -3.56 -5.18 70.41
N PHE A 19 -2.64 -5.28 69.44
CA PHE A 19 -1.44 -6.15 69.37
C PHE A 19 -1.46 -7.58 68.74
N PHE A 20 -0.78 -7.65 67.58
CA PHE A 20 0.10 -8.71 66.98
C PHE A 20 -0.54 -10.04 66.52
N VAL A 21 -0.46 -10.45 65.23
CA VAL A 21 0.74 -10.93 64.48
C VAL A 21 0.69 -10.56 62.97
N ARG A 22 1.85 -10.27 62.36
CA ARG A 22 2.13 -9.88 60.93
C ARG A 22 2.01 -11.07 59.93
N PRO A 23 2.23 -10.91 58.60
CA PRO A 23 1.85 -9.88 57.61
C PRO A 23 1.22 -10.51 56.33
N PHE A 24 0.11 -9.97 55.80
CA PHE A 24 -0.19 -10.12 54.37
C PHE A 24 -0.13 -8.74 53.73
N ALA A 25 1.05 -8.50 53.15
CA ALA A 25 1.32 -7.38 52.29
C ALA A 25 0.52 -7.52 51.00
N ARG A 26 -0.05 -6.39 50.57
CA ARG A 26 -0.36 -6.04 49.17
C ARG A 26 -1.44 -6.89 48.50
N LEU A 27 -2.56 -6.25 48.15
CA LEU A 27 -2.90 -5.93 46.75
C LEU A 27 -4.39 -5.53 46.67
N PHE A 28 -4.71 -4.27 46.92
CA PHE A 28 -5.97 -3.71 46.41
C PHE A 28 -5.86 -2.19 46.29
N LEU A 29 -5.01 -1.75 45.36
CA LEU A 29 -5.09 -0.40 44.81
C LEU A 29 -4.64 -0.49 43.35
N MET A 30 -5.35 0.23 42.47
CA MET A 30 -5.17 0.34 41.03
C MET A 30 -5.60 -0.86 40.18
N PHE A 31 -6.87 -0.86 39.77
CA PHE A 31 -7.22 -1.14 38.37
C PHE A 31 -8.52 -0.38 38.04
N LEU A 32 -8.39 0.94 37.93
CA LEU A 32 -9.28 1.74 37.09
C LEU A 32 -8.40 2.68 36.26
N CYS A 33 -7.45 2.10 35.53
CA CYS A 33 -6.95 2.76 34.34
C CYS A 33 -8.06 2.64 33.31
N LEU A 34 -8.87 3.71 33.22
CA LEU A 34 -9.54 4.11 31.99
C LEU A 34 -8.64 3.74 30.80
N LEU A 35 -9.04 2.72 30.04
CA LEU A 35 -8.61 2.53 28.66
C LEU A 35 -9.21 3.70 27.85
N ILE A 36 -8.68 4.90 28.08
CA ILE A 36 -8.74 5.94 27.06
C ILE A 36 -7.68 5.49 26.06
N VAL A 37 -8.11 4.71 25.07
CA VAL A 37 -7.36 4.60 23.83
C VAL A 37 -7.26 6.03 23.32
N PRO A 38 -6.06 6.63 23.23
CA PRO A 38 -5.97 7.95 22.61
C PRO A 38 -6.54 7.80 21.19
N PRO A 39 -7.39 8.73 20.72
CA PRO A 39 -7.73 8.73 19.30
C PRO A 39 -6.41 8.72 18.53
N LEU A 40 -6.30 7.87 17.50
CA LEU A 40 -5.19 7.93 16.56
C LEU A 40 -5.16 9.35 15.99
N ALA A 41 -4.34 10.20 16.57
CA ALA A 41 -4.06 11.52 16.06
C ALA A 41 -3.11 11.31 14.87
N TYR A 42 -3.67 11.06 13.69
CA TYR A 42 -2.92 11.16 12.45
C TYR A 42 -2.42 12.60 12.34
N ALA A 43 -1.14 12.80 12.61
CA ALA A 43 -0.61 14.14 12.87
C ALA A 43 -0.59 15.03 11.61
N ASP A 44 -0.59 14.44 10.40
CA ASP A 44 -0.51 15.17 9.15
C ASP A 44 -1.53 14.67 8.11
N SER A 45 -1.85 15.53 7.13
CA SER A 45 -2.82 15.25 6.08
C SER A 45 -2.18 14.41 4.95
N PRO A 46 -2.85 13.38 4.40
CA PRO A 46 -2.26 12.52 3.37
C PRO A 46 -1.86 13.28 2.11
N VAL A 47 -2.66 14.26 1.70
CA VAL A 47 -2.35 15.05 0.51
C VAL A 47 -1.07 15.87 0.65
N THR A 48 -0.71 16.25 1.88
CA THR A 48 0.51 17.02 2.19
C THR A 48 1.69 16.15 2.61
N SER A 49 1.46 14.88 2.93
CA SER A 49 2.45 13.97 3.52
C SER A 49 2.90 12.85 2.58
N THR A 50 2.45 12.91 1.32
CA THR A 50 2.80 11.96 0.26
C THR A 50 3.63 12.66 -0.81
N PRO A 51 4.97 12.76 -0.66
CA PRO A 51 5.83 13.46 -1.62
C PRO A 51 6.10 12.62 -2.87
N PHE A 52 5.04 12.16 -3.54
CA PHE A 52 5.11 11.24 -4.68
C PHE A 52 5.75 11.88 -5.92
N SER A 53 5.85 13.22 -5.94
CA SER A 53 6.67 13.97 -6.91
C SER A 53 8.13 13.49 -6.97
N ASN A 54 8.65 12.88 -5.90
CA ASN A 54 10.00 12.32 -5.87
C ASN A 54 10.21 11.21 -6.94
N ALA A 55 9.15 10.51 -7.35
CA ALA A 55 9.20 9.51 -8.43
C ALA A 55 9.30 10.12 -9.84
N TYR A 56 9.17 11.44 -9.96
CA TYR A 56 9.15 12.18 -11.22
C TYR A 56 10.25 13.24 -11.32
N LEU A 57 11.29 13.20 -10.48
CA LEU A 57 12.39 14.17 -10.55
C LEU A 57 13.25 14.02 -11.81
N ASP A 58 13.05 12.96 -12.59
CA ASP A 58 13.55 12.82 -13.97
C ASP A 58 12.87 13.78 -14.96
N GLN A 59 11.74 14.40 -14.59
CA GLN A 59 11.04 15.38 -15.40
C GLN A 59 11.50 16.80 -15.02
N PRO A 60 12.12 17.56 -15.95
CA PRO A 60 12.67 18.89 -15.64
C PRO A 60 11.67 19.85 -14.99
N ILE A 61 10.42 19.82 -15.44
CA ILE A 61 9.35 20.67 -14.89
C ILE A 61 8.97 20.34 -13.44
N VAL A 62 9.12 19.07 -13.03
CA VAL A 62 8.85 18.62 -11.65
C VAL A 62 10.01 19.05 -10.75
N GLU A 63 11.24 18.93 -11.24
CA GLU A 63 12.42 19.44 -10.54
C GLU A 63 12.36 20.97 -10.37
N GLU A 64 11.96 21.71 -11.41
CA GLU A 64 11.71 23.14 -11.36
C GLU A 64 10.68 23.48 -10.27
N ALA A 65 9.51 22.84 -10.30
CA ALA A 65 8.46 23.06 -9.31
C ALA A 65 8.93 22.83 -7.88
N LYS A 66 9.75 21.79 -7.65
CA LYS A 66 10.34 21.49 -6.34
C LYS A 66 11.34 22.57 -5.90
N ASN A 67 12.17 23.04 -6.81
CA ASN A 67 13.21 24.03 -6.53
C ASN A 67 12.63 25.42 -6.21
N PHE A 68 11.61 25.84 -6.95
CA PHE A 68 10.98 27.15 -6.73
C PHE A 68 9.95 27.13 -5.60
N GLY A 69 9.20 26.04 -5.45
CA GLY A 69 8.12 25.94 -4.46
C GLY A 69 6.97 26.92 -4.69
N GLN A 70 6.91 27.55 -5.87
CA GLN A 70 5.89 28.53 -6.25
C GLN A 70 5.54 28.44 -7.74
N MET A 71 4.29 28.78 -8.09
CA MET A 71 3.80 28.79 -9.47
C MET A 71 4.57 29.82 -10.31
N THR A 72 5.30 29.34 -11.32
CA THR A 72 5.88 30.16 -12.40
C THR A 72 4.95 30.18 -13.61
N LYS A 73 5.20 31.10 -14.55
CA LYS A 73 4.44 31.13 -15.81
C LYS A 73 4.63 29.84 -16.62
N GLU A 74 5.86 29.31 -16.65
CA GLU A 74 6.22 28.07 -17.34
C GLU A 74 5.49 26.86 -16.74
N ILE A 75 5.46 26.75 -15.40
CA ILE A 75 4.68 25.73 -14.70
C ILE A 75 3.19 25.85 -15.03
N ALA A 76 2.64 27.07 -15.01
CA ALA A 76 1.23 27.27 -15.34
C ALA A 76 0.90 26.85 -16.78
N GLU A 77 1.75 27.23 -17.75
CA GLU A 77 1.61 26.85 -19.15
C GLU A 77 1.69 25.33 -19.33
N TYR A 78 2.61 24.66 -18.62
CA TYR A 78 2.71 23.20 -18.60
C TYR A 78 1.44 22.51 -18.06
N LEU A 79 0.88 23.03 -16.96
CA LEU A 79 -0.35 22.51 -16.36
C LEU A 79 -1.57 22.70 -17.28
N LYS A 80 -1.60 23.79 -18.06
CA LYS A 80 -2.68 24.10 -19.02
C LYS A 80 -2.65 23.19 -20.26
N ASP A 81 -1.48 22.81 -20.76
CA ASP A 81 -1.35 22.05 -22.00
C ASP A 81 -1.94 20.64 -21.91
N SER A 82 -2.96 20.34 -22.71
CA SER A 82 -3.64 19.03 -22.73
C SER A 82 -2.79 17.88 -23.28
N GLY A 83 -1.66 18.18 -23.92
CA GLY A 83 -0.68 17.17 -24.36
C GLY A 83 0.12 16.56 -23.22
N ASN A 84 0.21 17.24 -22.07
CA ASN A 84 1.01 16.79 -20.94
C ASN A 84 0.28 15.72 -20.11
N PRO A 85 0.96 14.62 -19.72
CA PRO A 85 0.36 13.55 -18.92
C PRO A 85 -0.17 14.04 -17.58
N LEU A 86 -1.38 13.61 -17.22
CA LEU A 86 -2.05 14.03 -15.98
C LEU A 86 -1.24 13.70 -14.73
N ALA A 87 -0.58 12.55 -14.69
CA ALA A 87 0.26 12.15 -13.57
C ALA A 87 1.52 13.01 -13.39
N ILE A 88 2.08 13.55 -14.49
CA ILE A 88 3.19 14.51 -14.39
C ILE A 88 2.67 15.86 -13.89
N LYS A 89 1.49 16.31 -14.34
CA LYS A 89 0.84 17.50 -13.77
C LYS A 89 0.58 17.36 -12.27
N ALA A 90 0.11 16.19 -11.85
CA ALA A 90 -0.05 15.86 -10.43
C ALA A 90 1.29 15.94 -9.69
N ALA A 91 2.37 15.39 -10.26
CA ALA A 91 3.70 15.46 -9.67
C ALA A 91 4.25 16.89 -9.59
N VAL A 92 4.04 17.72 -10.62
CA VAL A 92 4.39 19.15 -10.61
C VAL A 92 3.66 19.87 -9.47
N ILE A 93 2.35 19.66 -9.36
CA ILE A 93 1.54 20.27 -8.29
C ILE A 93 2.01 19.78 -6.92
N ASN A 94 2.22 18.47 -6.72
CA ASN A 94 2.75 17.93 -5.47
C ASN A 94 4.13 18.52 -5.11
N ALA A 95 5.03 18.68 -6.10
CA ALA A 95 6.37 19.23 -5.92
C ALA A 95 6.35 20.68 -5.44
N LEU A 96 5.41 21.51 -5.91
CA LEU A 96 5.28 22.91 -5.46
C LEU A 96 5.14 23.00 -3.93
N TYR A 97 4.49 22.02 -3.30
CA TYR A 97 4.17 22.02 -1.88
C TYR A 97 5.09 21.11 -1.03
N ASN A 98 6.07 20.46 -1.65
CA ASN A 98 7.02 19.56 -1.00
C ASN A 98 8.10 20.35 -0.22
N GLN A 99 7.69 21.04 0.84
CA GLN A 99 8.53 21.92 1.67
C GLN A 99 8.36 21.59 3.16
N GLN A 100 9.42 21.82 3.96
CA GLN A 100 9.46 21.45 5.40
C GLN A 100 8.52 22.29 6.30
N VAL A 101 8.04 23.44 5.82
CA VAL A 101 7.17 24.34 6.59
C VAL A 101 5.92 24.67 5.78
N TRP A 102 4.76 24.42 6.37
CA TRP A 102 3.46 24.73 5.80
C TRP A 102 3.02 26.15 6.14
N SER A 103 2.55 26.86 5.11
CA SER A 103 1.83 28.14 5.23
C SER A 103 0.63 28.10 4.29
N GLU A 104 -0.40 28.90 4.54
CA GLU A 104 -1.46 29.11 3.56
C GLU A 104 -0.84 29.60 2.24
N ARG A 105 -1.38 29.10 1.12
CA ARG A 105 -0.89 29.40 -0.22
C ARG A 105 -2.06 29.78 -1.12
N ASN A 106 -1.72 30.36 -2.26
CA ASN A 106 -2.69 30.75 -3.27
C ASN A 106 -2.22 30.39 -4.69
N GLN A 107 -1.67 29.19 -4.86
CA GLN A 107 -1.17 28.77 -6.18
C GLN A 107 -2.31 28.57 -7.18
N ALA A 108 -3.52 28.23 -6.72
CA ALA A 108 -4.69 28.09 -7.57
C ALA A 108 -5.09 29.42 -8.25
N ASP A 109 -5.17 30.54 -7.51
CA ASP A 109 -5.43 31.84 -8.14
C ASP A 109 -4.24 32.33 -8.97
N ILE A 110 -3.00 32.04 -8.57
CA ILE A 110 -1.83 32.41 -9.38
C ILE A 110 -1.86 31.67 -10.73
N TYR A 111 -2.18 30.38 -10.74
CA TYR A 111 -2.40 29.61 -11.95
C TYR A 111 -3.53 30.21 -12.81
N ALA A 112 -4.69 30.47 -12.20
CA ALA A 112 -5.83 31.05 -12.91
C ALA A 112 -5.49 32.42 -13.53
N LYS A 113 -4.72 33.24 -12.81
CA LYS A 113 -4.25 34.54 -13.27
C LYS A 113 -3.28 34.43 -14.43
N TYR A 114 -2.31 33.51 -14.39
CA TYR A 114 -1.36 33.34 -15.50
C TYR A 114 -2.04 32.86 -16.79
N ILE A 115 -3.04 31.98 -16.68
CA ILE A 115 -3.64 31.32 -17.84
C ILE A 115 -4.88 32.04 -18.38
N TYR A 116 -5.71 32.60 -17.51
CA TYR A 116 -6.99 33.20 -17.89
C TYR A 116 -7.10 34.68 -17.55
N ASN A 117 -6.12 35.25 -16.86
CA ASN A 117 -6.16 36.60 -16.31
C ASN A 117 -7.42 36.84 -15.45
N LYS A 118 -7.78 35.83 -14.64
CA LYS A 118 -8.96 35.75 -13.78
C LYS A 118 -8.61 35.09 -12.44
N SER A 119 -9.41 35.30 -11.40
CA SER A 119 -9.37 34.46 -10.20
C SER A 119 -10.06 33.12 -10.44
N VAL A 120 -9.83 32.13 -9.58
CA VAL A 120 -10.46 30.80 -9.69
C VAL A 120 -11.99 30.91 -9.66
N GLN A 121 -12.55 31.81 -8.86
CA GLN A 121 -13.99 31.97 -8.69
C GLN A 121 -14.67 32.58 -9.93
N GLU A 122 -13.92 33.23 -10.81
CA GLU A 122 -14.42 33.82 -12.05
C GLU A 122 -14.42 32.83 -13.24
N LEU A 123 -13.90 31.62 -13.05
CA LEU A 123 -13.81 30.59 -14.08
C LEU A 123 -15.13 29.81 -14.19
N ASP A 124 -15.58 29.57 -15.43
CA ASP A 124 -16.68 28.65 -15.70
C ASP A 124 -16.14 27.23 -15.90
N MET A 125 -16.36 26.37 -14.91
CA MET A 125 -15.92 24.97 -14.91
C MET A 125 -16.39 24.18 -16.13
N ASN A 126 -17.53 24.54 -16.74
CA ASN A 126 -18.06 23.82 -17.90
C ASN A 126 -17.15 23.97 -19.14
N THR A 127 -16.43 25.08 -19.23
CA THR A 127 -15.55 25.43 -20.35
C THR A 127 -14.17 24.78 -20.26
N LEU A 128 -13.78 24.30 -19.09
CA LEU A 128 -12.44 23.78 -18.82
C LEU A 128 -12.31 22.29 -19.18
N SER A 129 -11.14 21.85 -19.64
CA SER A 129 -10.84 20.42 -19.85
C SER A 129 -10.77 19.64 -18.54
N GLY A 130 -10.75 18.31 -18.63
CA GLY A 130 -10.58 17.44 -17.46
C GLY A 130 -9.25 17.68 -16.75
N GLU A 131 -8.18 17.93 -17.50
CA GLU A 131 -6.85 18.25 -16.98
C GLU A 131 -6.82 19.60 -16.26
N GLU A 132 -7.46 20.63 -16.82
CA GLU A 132 -7.55 21.95 -16.20
C GLU A 132 -8.34 21.90 -14.89
N LEU A 133 -9.47 21.18 -14.90
CA LEU A 133 -10.29 20.94 -13.70
C LEU A 133 -9.50 20.16 -12.65
N TYR A 134 -8.74 19.13 -13.06
CA TYR A 134 -7.88 18.38 -12.15
C TYR A 134 -6.83 19.28 -11.51
N CYS A 135 -6.13 20.10 -12.31
CA CYS A 135 -5.08 20.99 -11.80
C CYS A 135 -5.65 22.02 -10.82
N LEU A 136 -6.78 22.65 -11.16
CA LEU A 136 -7.47 23.59 -10.25
C LEU A 136 -7.91 22.90 -8.96
N GLY A 137 -8.50 21.71 -9.06
CA GLY A 137 -8.93 20.94 -7.91
C GLY A 137 -7.76 20.57 -7.01
N TYR A 138 -6.66 20.08 -7.59
CA TYR A 138 -5.52 19.63 -6.78
C TYR A 138 -4.73 20.80 -6.17
N LEU A 139 -4.56 21.92 -6.89
CA LEU A 139 -4.00 23.15 -6.33
C LEU A 139 -4.88 23.70 -5.20
N THR A 140 -6.20 23.75 -5.39
CA THR A 140 -7.15 24.18 -4.35
C THR A 140 -7.06 23.29 -3.12
N LEU A 141 -6.93 21.97 -3.32
CA LEU A 141 -6.79 21.00 -2.25
C LEU A 141 -5.51 21.23 -1.44
N LEU A 142 -4.38 21.53 -2.08
CA LEU A 142 -3.12 21.78 -1.39
C LEU A 142 -3.02 23.18 -0.78
N ASP A 143 -3.59 24.21 -1.43
CA ASP A 143 -3.72 25.56 -0.87
C ASP A 143 -4.54 25.55 0.42
N GLN A 144 -5.59 24.71 0.47
CA GLN A 144 -6.57 24.66 1.56
C GLN A 144 -6.82 23.23 2.03
N TYR A 145 -5.76 22.49 2.39
CA TYR A 145 -5.85 21.07 2.75
C TYR A 145 -6.74 20.75 3.97
N ARG A 146 -7.00 21.74 4.82
CA ARG A 146 -7.94 21.67 5.95
C ARG A 146 -9.41 21.87 5.55
N ALA A 147 -9.67 22.25 4.29
CA ALA A 147 -10.99 22.46 3.72
C ALA A 147 -11.12 21.73 2.37
N PRO A 148 -10.93 20.40 2.33
CA PRO A 148 -10.92 19.61 1.09
C PRO A 148 -12.22 19.73 0.28
N GLN A 149 -13.35 20.02 0.92
CA GLN A 149 -14.66 20.22 0.28
C GLN A 149 -14.67 21.32 -0.78
N LYS A 150 -13.73 22.28 -0.73
CA LYS A 150 -13.61 23.33 -1.75
C LYS A 150 -12.98 22.83 -3.05
N ALA A 151 -12.18 21.77 -2.98
CA ALA A 151 -11.51 21.15 -4.13
C ALA A 151 -12.36 20.08 -4.81
N ILE A 152 -13.21 19.40 -4.05
CA ILE A 152 -14.00 18.23 -4.51
C ILE A 152 -14.81 18.52 -5.79
N PRO A 153 -15.55 19.64 -5.92
CA PRO A 153 -16.31 19.91 -7.16
C PRO A 153 -15.45 19.92 -8.42
N TYR A 154 -14.23 20.46 -8.34
CA TYR A 154 -13.28 20.47 -9.46
C TYR A 154 -12.76 19.07 -9.78
N LEU A 155 -12.41 18.30 -8.75
CA LEU A 155 -11.90 16.94 -8.91
C LEU A 155 -12.97 15.97 -9.43
N GLU A 156 -14.23 16.13 -9.01
CA GLU A 156 -15.37 15.39 -9.57
C GLU A 156 -15.62 15.74 -11.04
N ALA A 157 -15.63 17.04 -11.37
CA ALA A 157 -15.78 17.48 -12.75
C ALA A 157 -14.61 16.99 -13.64
N ALA A 158 -13.39 16.93 -13.09
CA ALA A 158 -12.24 16.35 -13.76
C ALA A 158 -12.41 14.85 -14.02
N LEU A 159 -12.80 14.08 -12.99
CA LEU A 159 -13.01 12.63 -13.10
C LEU A 159 -14.16 12.31 -14.08
N ASN A 160 -15.23 13.10 -14.11
CA ASN A 160 -16.30 12.95 -15.09
C ASN A 160 -15.80 13.08 -16.54
N LYS A 161 -14.79 13.94 -16.78
CA LYS A 161 -14.15 14.10 -18.10
C LYS A 161 -13.00 13.11 -18.32
N LYS A 162 -12.50 12.44 -17.28
CA LYS A 162 -11.37 11.49 -17.28
C LYS A 162 -11.67 10.24 -16.45
N PRO A 163 -12.73 9.48 -16.78
CA PRO A 163 -13.31 8.46 -15.89
C PRO A 163 -12.39 7.27 -15.59
N THR A 164 -11.40 7.02 -16.45
CA THR A 164 -10.46 5.91 -16.27
C THR A 164 -9.12 6.34 -15.69
N SER A 165 -8.94 7.60 -15.28
CA SER A 165 -7.64 8.05 -14.76
C SER A 165 -7.44 7.61 -13.31
N PHE A 166 -6.45 6.75 -13.07
CA PHE A 166 -6.03 6.42 -11.70
C PHE A 166 -5.62 7.67 -10.93
N THR A 167 -4.84 8.57 -11.56
CA THR A 167 -4.39 9.84 -10.96
C THR A 167 -5.54 10.70 -10.47
N ALA A 168 -6.59 10.89 -11.29
CA ALA A 168 -7.76 11.66 -10.90
C ALA A 168 -8.54 10.97 -9.77
N SER A 169 -8.76 9.65 -9.89
CA SER A 169 -9.48 8.85 -8.90
C SER A 169 -8.81 8.87 -7.53
N ILE A 170 -7.49 8.65 -7.46
CA ILE A 170 -6.79 8.59 -6.17
C ILE A 170 -6.75 9.96 -5.49
N THR A 171 -6.59 11.04 -6.27
CA THR A 171 -6.59 12.41 -5.73
C THR A 171 -7.96 12.76 -5.14
N LEU A 172 -9.06 12.43 -5.84
CA LEU A 172 -10.42 12.64 -5.34
C LEU A 172 -10.72 11.78 -4.11
N ALA A 173 -10.29 10.51 -4.10
CA ALA A 173 -10.47 9.62 -2.96
C ALA A 173 -9.76 10.16 -1.70
N ILE A 174 -8.52 10.65 -1.83
CA ILE A 174 -7.80 11.31 -0.73
C ILE A 174 -8.57 12.57 -0.26
N ALA A 175 -9.05 13.39 -1.18
CA ALA A 175 -9.80 14.61 -0.84
C ALA A 175 -11.08 14.29 -0.03
N ARG A 176 -11.87 13.31 -0.47
CA ARG A 176 -13.08 12.84 0.22
C ARG A 176 -12.75 12.20 1.57
N GLY A 177 -11.71 11.37 1.62
CA GLY A 177 -11.24 10.78 2.87
C GLY A 177 -10.81 11.84 3.89
N GLN A 178 -10.29 12.98 3.46
CA GLN A 178 -9.96 14.07 4.39
C GLN A 178 -11.17 14.78 4.99
N GLU A 179 -12.39 14.60 4.46
CA GLU A 179 -13.62 15.03 5.12
C GLU A 179 -13.99 14.13 6.30
N SER A 180 -13.56 12.86 6.25
CA SER A 180 -13.88 11.82 7.24
C SER A 180 -12.71 10.83 7.32
N TRP A 181 -11.81 11.03 8.29
CA TRP A 181 -10.53 10.31 8.38
C TRP A 181 -10.65 8.77 8.39
N GLN A 182 -11.77 8.24 8.89
CA GLN A 182 -12.10 6.81 8.87
C GLN A 182 -12.34 6.26 7.45
N ASP A 183 -12.71 7.13 6.51
CA ASP A 183 -13.03 6.76 5.13
C ASP A 183 -11.80 6.84 4.21
N ILE A 184 -10.65 7.35 4.68
CA ILE A 184 -9.43 7.48 3.86
C ILE A 184 -9.01 6.13 3.27
N TRP A 185 -8.84 5.13 4.11
CA TRP A 185 -8.43 3.81 3.65
C TRP A 185 -9.47 3.16 2.72
N PRO A 186 -10.76 3.01 3.09
CA PRO A 186 -11.72 2.33 2.21
C PRO A 186 -11.90 3.05 0.87
N LEU A 187 -11.90 4.40 0.84
CA LEU A 187 -12.02 5.15 -0.42
C LEU A 187 -10.80 4.97 -1.32
N THR A 188 -9.59 5.00 -0.75
CA THR A 188 -8.35 4.90 -1.53
C THR A 188 -8.02 3.46 -1.93
N ALA A 189 -8.34 2.48 -1.08
CA ALA A 189 -8.24 1.05 -1.39
C ALA A 189 -9.18 0.67 -2.55
N ALA A 190 -10.41 1.19 -2.57
CA ALA A 190 -11.34 0.97 -3.68
C ALA A 190 -10.75 1.43 -5.04
N VAL A 191 -10.07 2.59 -5.06
CA VAL A 191 -9.36 3.06 -6.26
C VAL A 191 -8.18 2.15 -6.61
N MET A 192 -7.46 1.64 -5.62
CA MET A 192 -6.34 0.72 -5.81
C MET A 192 -6.76 -0.61 -6.45
N GLU A 193 -7.95 -1.09 -6.11
CA GLU A 193 -8.53 -2.36 -6.55
C GLU A 193 -9.28 -2.26 -7.88
N ASP A 194 -9.61 -1.05 -8.33
CA ASP A 194 -10.34 -0.83 -9.57
C ASP A 194 -9.47 -1.11 -10.81
N LEU A 195 -9.61 -2.33 -11.34
CA LEU A 195 -8.93 -2.81 -12.53
C LEU A 195 -9.39 -2.13 -13.83
N THR A 196 -10.45 -1.31 -13.78
CA THR A 196 -10.94 -0.56 -14.95
C THR A 196 -10.18 0.74 -15.17
N LEU A 197 -9.40 1.19 -14.18
CA LEU A 197 -8.61 2.40 -14.26
C LEU A 197 -7.30 2.18 -15.03
N ASN A 198 -7.01 3.12 -15.92
CA ASN A 198 -5.69 3.28 -16.52
C ASN A 198 -4.70 3.69 -15.44
N GLN A 199 -3.66 2.87 -15.26
CA GLN A 199 -2.53 3.13 -14.35
C GLN A 199 -1.62 4.21 -14.96
N ASP A 200 -2.14 5.42 -15.09
CA ASP A 200 -1.48 6.57 -15.70
C ASP A 200 -0.41 7.22 -14.80
N MET A 201 -0.30 6.76 -13.55
CA MET A 201 0.71 7.15 -12.57
C MET A 201 1.85 6.11 -12.49
N LYS A 202 3.10 6.58 -12.39
CA LYS A 202 4.28 5.76 -12.12
C LYS A 202 4.07 4.87 -10.88
N PRO A 203 4.41 3.57 -10.94
CA PRO A 203 4.27 2.66 -9.80
C PRO A 203 4.96 3.16 -8.52
N GLU A 204 6.13 3.81 -8.65
CA GLU A 204 6.89 4.36 -7.52
C GLU A 204 6.14 5.49 -6.82
N ALA A 205 5.39 6.31 -7.57
CA ALA A 205 4.53 7.34 -7.00
C ALA A 205 3.34 6.73 -6.26
N VAL A 206 2.74 5.68 -6.82
CA VAL A 206 1.67 4.92 -6.16
C VAL A 206 2.17 4.32 -4.85
N GLU A 207 3.39 3.77 -4.82
CA GLU A 207 4.01 3.25 -3.59
C GLU A 207 4.18 4.35 -2.52
N ILE A 208 4.70 5.52 -2.88
CA ILE A 208 4.84 6.65 -1.94
C ILE A 208 3.48 7.04 -1.35
N ILE A 209 2.42 7.11 -2.18
CA ILE A 209 1.07 7.43 -1.72
C ILE A 209 0.56 6.36 -0.74
N PHE A 210 0.55 5.08 -1.15
CA PHE A 210 -0.08 4.02 -0.38
C PHE A 210 0.72 3.59 0.85
N SER A 211 2.05 3.76 0.85
CA SER A 211 2.88 3.56 2.05
C SER A 211 2.49 4.51 3.20
N TYR A 212 2.03 5.72 2.88
CA TYR A 212 1.49 6.64 3.88
C TYR A 212 0.02 6.32 4.20
N LEU A 213 -0.80 6.04 3.18
CA LEU A 213 -2.23 5.77 3.39
C LEU A 213 -2.49 4.50 4.20
N SER A 214 -1.57 3.52 4.18
CA SER A 214 -1.69 2.32 5.03
C SER A 214 -1.68 2.64 6.52
N LEU A 215 -1.23 3.83 6.93
CA LEU A 215 -1.38 4.28 8.32
C LEU A 215 -2.86 4.36 8.73
N TYR A 216 -3.77 4.64 7.78
CA TYR A 216 -5.22 4.76 8.00
C TYR A 216 -5.98 3.44 7.92
N GLN A 217 -5.28 2.33 7.67
CA GLN A 217 -5.89 1.00 7.70
C GLN A 217 -6.29 0.67 9.14
N ASP A 218 -7.52 0.20 9.36
CA ASP A 218 -7.99 -0.10 10.71
C ASP A 218 -7.17 -1.24 11.34
N ALA A 219 -6.80 -1.08 12.61
CA ALA A 219 -5.97 -2.04 13.34
C ALA A 219 -6.67 -3.41 13.52
N SER A 220 -8.01 -3.43 13.45
CA SER A 220 -8.83 -4.63 13.52
C SER A 220 -8.65 -5.56 12.30
N GLU A 221 -8.48 -4.99 11.10
CA GLU A 221 -8.22 -5.73 9.85
C GLU A 221 -6.77 -6.26 9.78
N GLN A 222 -5.85 -5.51 10.38
CA GLN A 222 -4.43 -5.90 10.46
C GLN A 222 -4.23 -7.10 11.39
N SER A 223 -5.01 -7.22 12.48
CA SER A 223 -4.98 -8.39 13.36
C SER A 223 -5.56 -9.66 12.74
N GLU A 224 -6.60 -9.57 11.91
CA GLU A 224 -7.20 -10.73 11.24
C GLU A 224 -6.27 -11.27 10.14
N TYR A 225 -5.61 -10.38 9.38
CA TYR A 225 -4.58 -10.74 8.40
C TYR A 225 -3.32 -11.34 9.06
N LEU A 226 -2.85 -10.74 10.17
CA LEU A 226 -1.72 -11.26 10.92
C LEU A 226 -2.05 -12.58 11.62
N GLU A 227 -3.26 -12.79 12.13
CA GLU A 227 -3.69 -14.08 12.68
C GLU A 227 -3.81 -15.17 11.61
N GLN A 228 -4.26 -14.83 10.40
CA GLN A 228 -4.37 -15.79 9.29
C GLN A 228 -2.98 -16.14 8.73
N SER A 229 -2.05 -15.18 8.73
CA SER A 229 -0.62 -15.41 8.42
C SER A 229 0.13 -16.17 9.54
N ALA A 230 -0.25 -15.99 10.81
CA ALA A 230 0.32 -16.71 11.95
C ALA A 230 -0.23 -18.14 12.07
N LYS A 231 -1.51 -18.37 11.76
CA LYS A 231 -2.12 -19.71 11.70
C LYS A 231 -1.52 -20.57 10.58
N SER A 232 -1.15 -19.96 9.45
CA SER A 232 -0.40 -20.63 8.38
C SER A 232 1.09 -20.87 8.70
N THR A 233 1.58 -20.31 9.81
CA THR A 233 2.95 -20.52 10.33
C THR A 233 3.01 -21.64 11.39
N GLN A 234 1.87 -22.18 11.85
CA GLN A 234 1.82 -23.34 12.75
C GLN A 234 1.41 -24.63 12.01
N THR A 235 2.15 -25.00 10.97
CA THR A 235 2.40 -26.41 10.62
C THR A 235 3.80 -26.51 10.02
N PHE A 236 4.82 -26.24 10.82
CA PHE A 236 6.21 -26.44 10.46
C PHE A 236 6.86 -27.47 11.40
N GLY A 237 6.84 -28.71 10.93
CA GLY A 237 7.52 -29.90 11.43
C GLY A 237 6.99 -31.08 10.61
N GLN A 238 7.75 -31.83 9.80
CA GLN A 238 9.17 -32.17 9.87
C GLN A 238 9.83 -32.15 8.50
N ALA A 239 11.12 -31.77 8.46
CA ALA A 239 12.00 -31.82 7.30
C ALA A 239 12.62 -33.22 7.05
N ASN A 240 12.01 -34.31 7.53
CA ASN A 240 12.66 -35.62 7.58
C ASN A 240 12.22 -36.67 6.54
N ASP A 241 11.22 -36.39 5.70
CA ASP A 241 10.72 -37.43 4.77
C ASP A 241 11.18 -37.29 3.31
N MET A 242 11.96 -36.26 2.96
CA MET A 242 12.44 -36.08 1.57
C MET A 242 13.89 -36.53 1.34
N LYS A 243 14.66 -36.74 2.42
CA LYS A 243 16.08 -37.13 2.31
C LYS A 243 16.27 -38.56 1.78
N ASN A 244 15.29 -39.44 1.99
CA ASN A 244 15.40 -40.85 1.61
C ASN A 244 14.95 -41.15 0.16
N ILE A 245 14.41 -40.18 -0.58
CA ILE A 245 13.93 -40.39 -1.96
C ILE A 245 14.95 -39.86 -2.98
N ILE A 246 15.70 -38.82 -2.64
CA ILE A 246 16.61 -38.14 -3.58
C ILE A 246 17.98 -38.84 -3.68
N ASP A 247 18.42 -39.55 -2.63
CA ASP A 247 19.73 -40.25 -2.65
C ASP A 247 19.71 -41.59 -3.44
N ILE A 248 18.55 -42.07 -3.92
CA ILE A 248 18.45 -43.43 -4.51
C ILE A 248 18.48 -43.44 -6.05
N ILE A 249 18.14 -42.36 -6.76
CA ILE A 249 17.94 -42.47 -8.23
C ILE A 249 18.52 -41.26 -8.96
N THR A 250 19.66 -41.51 -9.60
CA THR A 250 20.25 -40.86 -10.79
C THR A 250 20.66 -39.38 -10.68
N GLY A 251 21.96 -39.12 -10.87
CA GLY A 251 22.53 -37.79 -11.07
C GLY A 251 22.15 -37.13 -12.41
N GLU A 252 20.87 -37.20 -12.77
CA GLU A 252 20.29 -36.52 -13.91
C GLU A 252 19.47 -35.30 -13.44
N GLU A 253 19.50 -34.21 -14.21
CA GLU A 253 18.72 -33.00 -13.89
C GLU A 253 17.22 -33.32 -13.94
N THR A 254 16.56 -33.30 -12.77
CA THR A 254 15.10 -33.46 -12.69
C THR A 254 14.42 -32.37 -13.52
N ALA A 255 13.72 -32.76 -14.58
CA ALA A 255 12.99 -31.82 -15.42
C ALA A 255 11.77 -31.29 -14.66
N VAL A 256 11.63 -29.96 -14.57
CA VAL A 256 10.51 -29.32 -13.86
C VAL A 256 9.53 -28.72 -14.85
N THR A 257 8.25 -29.11 -14.74
CA THR A 257 7.15 -28.50 -15.48
C THR A 257 6.17 -27.83 -14.51
N VAL A 258 5.68 -26.63 -14.85
CA VAL A 258 4.76 -25.87 -13.99
C VAL A 258 3.43 -25.63 -14.70
N TYR A 259 2.34 -25.84 -13.98
CA TYR A 259 0.97 -25.63 -14.40
C TYR A 259 0.30 -24.59 -13.51
N CYS A 260 -0.50 -23.69 -14.07
CA CYS A 260 -1.34 -22.76 -13.34
C CYS A 260 -2.79 -22.97 -13.76
N ASN A 261 -3.67 -23.29 -12.80
CA ASN A 261 -5.08 -23.60 -13.04
C ASN A 261 -5.29 -24.64 -14.16
N GLY A 262 -4.43 -25.67 -14.18
CA GLY A 262 -4.46 -26.74 -15.19
C GLY A 262 -3.77 -26.43 -16.51
N LEU A 263 -3.34 -25.18 -16.76
CA LEU A 263 -2.64 -24.79 -17.98
C LEU A 263 -1.13 -24.79 -17.78
N LYS A 264 -0.38 -25.42 -18.69
CA LYS A 264 1.09 -25.44 -18.66
C LYS A 264 1.64 -24.05 -18.94
N ILE A 265 2.55 -23.57 -18.09
CA ILE A 265 3.30 -22.33 -18.32
C ILE A 265 4.50 -22.65 -19.22
N ASN A 266 4.61 -21.94 -20.34
CA ASN A 266 5.74 -22.06 -21.25
C ASN A 266 6.82 -21.03 -20.89
N TYR A 267 7.98 -21.51 -20.47
CA TYR A 267 9.12 -20.68 -20.11
C TYR A 267 10.18 -20.66 -21.21
N ASP A 268 10.83 -19.51 -21.37
CA ASP A 268 12.00 -19.33 -22.23
C ASP A 268 13.30 -19.81 -21.57
N VAL A 269 13.37 -19.76 -20.24
CA VAL A 269 14.36 -20.44 -19.41
C VAL A 269 13.63 -21.48 -18.56
N PRO A 270 13.96 -22.77 -18.64
CA PRO A 270 13.22 -23.80 -17.92
C PRO A 270 13.30 -23.58 -16.40
N PRO A 271 12.21 -23.87 -15.66
CA PRO A 271 12.29 -24.07 -14.22
C PRO A 271 13.31 -25.15 -13.86
N VAL A 272 13.96 -25.01 -12.71
CA VAL A 272 14.99 -25.95 -12.26
C VAL A 272 14.76 -26.36 -10.82
N LEU A 273 15.09 -27.60 -10.48
CA LEU A 273 15.26 -28.01 -9.09
C LEU A 273 16.69 -27.65 -8.68
N ASP A 274 16.83 -26.68 -7.78
CA ASP A 274 18.13 -26.26 -7.28
C ASP A 274 18.62 -27.25 -6.21
N ASN A 275 19.57 -28.11 -6.58
CA ASN A 275 20.13 -29.14 -5.70
C ASN A 275 20.80 -28.57 -4.44
N SER A 276 21.28 -27.31 -4.48
CA SER A 276 21.94 -26.70 -3.31
C SER A 276 20.96 -26.29 -2.21
N THR A 277 19.72 -25.97 -2.59
CA THR A 277 18.67 -25.50 -1.67
C THR A 277 17.48 -26.46 -1.57
N ASN A 278 17.44 -27.46 -2.45
CA ASN A 278 16.31 -28.35 -2.68
C ASN A 278 15.01 -27.55 -2.90
N ARG A 279 15.07 -26.54 -3.79
CA ARG A 279 13.93 -25.68 -4.13
C ARG A 279 13.71 -25.61 -5.62
N THR A 280 12.44 -25.64 -6.01
CA THR A 280 12.05 -25.37 -7.39
C THR A 280 12.15 -23.88 -7.67
N MET A 281 13.02 -23.52 -8.61
CA MET A 281 13.29 -22.15 -9.03
C MET A 281 12.61 -21.89 -10.36
N VAL A 282 11.85 -20.80 -10.46
CA VAL A 282 11.07 -20.43 -11.66
C VAL A 282 11.40 -19.02 -12.14
N PRO A 283 11.38 -18.74 -13.46
CA PRO A 283 11.52 -17.38 -13.97
C PRO A 283 10.43 -16.45 -13.45
N PHE A 284 10.82 -15.47 -12.64
CA PHE A 284 9.93 -14.53 -11.95
C PHE A 284 8.85 -13.97 -12.85
N ARG A 285 9.23 -13.31 -13.95
CA ARG A 285 8.29 -12.63 -14.84
C ARG A 285 7.22 -13.55 -15.40
N LYS A 286 7.61 -14.70 -15.96
CA LYS A 286 6.67 -15.61 -16.61
C LYS A 286 5.70 -16.25 -15.63
N THR A 287 6.17 -16.59 -14.43
CA THR A 287 5.29 -17.14 -13.39
C THR A 287 4.30 -16.10 -12.89
N PHE A 288 4.75 -14.88 -12.60
CA PHE A 288 3.86 -13.80 -12.13
C PHE A 288 2.85 -13.36 -13.21
N GLU A 289 3.28 -13.21 -14.46
CA GLU A 289 2.37 -12.93 -15.60
C GLU A 289 1.28 -14.00 -15.73
N ALA A 290 1.65 -15.29 -15.62
CA ALA A 290 0.70 -16.40 -15.69
C ALA A 290 -0.30 -16.41 -14.53
N LEU A 291 0.08 -15.84 -13.37
CA LEU A 291 -0.78 -15.66 -12.20
C LEU A 291 -1.59 -14.36 -12.26
N GLY A 292 -1.54 -13.63 -13.38
CA GLY A 292 -2.29 -12.39 -13.61
C GLY A 292 -1.67 -11.16 -12.95
N ALA A 293 -0.37 -11.21 -12.60
CA ALA A 293 0.34 -10.07 -12.05
C ALA A 293 1.06 -9.25 -13.14
N LEU A 294 1.07 -7.93 -12.99
CA LEU A 294 1.92 -7.03 -13.76
C LEU A 294 3.37 -7.15 -13.27
N VAL A 295 4.33 -7.18 -14.19
CA VAL A 295 5.75 -7.36 -13.85
C VAL A 295 6.63 -6.32 -14.53
N TRP A 296 7.52 -5.71 -13.77
CA TRP A 296 8.58 -4.84 -14.29
C TRP A 296 9.90 -5.06 -13.57
N PHE A 297 10.95 -4.46 -14.10
CA PHE A 297 12.28 -4.43 -13.50
C PHE A 297 12.67 -2.99 -13.28
N ASP A 298 13.12 -2.66 -12.08
CA ASP A 298 13.72 -1.37 -11.78
C ASP A 298 15.23 -1.52 -11.73
N ALA A 299 15.90 -0.84 -12.64
CA ALA A 299 17.36 -0.84 -12.73
C ALA A 299 18.00 -0.05 -11.58
N SER A 300 17.32 0.97 -11.03
CA SER A 300 17.89 1.83 -10.00
C SER A 300 18.04 1.10 -8.66
N SER A 301 17.04 0.31 -8.27
CA SER A 301 17.08 -0.56 -7.08
C SER A 301 17.52 -2.00 -7.37
N ASN A 302 17.88 -2.32 -8.62
CA ASN A 302 18.22 -3.68 -9.08
C ASN A 302 17.21 -4.75 -8.60
N SER A 303 15.93 -4.45 -8.77
CA SER A 303 14.83 -5.25 -8.22
C SER A 303 13.81 -5.62 -9.30
N VAL A 304 13.27 -6.84 -9.22
CA VAL A 304 12.09 -7.23 -9.99
C VAL A 304 10.83 -6.99 -9.16
N TYR A 305 9.78 -6.52 -9.83
CA TYR A 305 8.53 -6.16 -9.19
C TYR A 305 7.37 -6.96 -9.79
N GLY A 306 6.43 -7.37 -8.95
CA GLY A 306 5.19 -8.04 -9.33
C GLY A 306 4.00 -7.39 -8.62
N ARG A 307 2.93 -7.04 -9.35
CA ARG A 307 1.72 -6.45 -8.76
C ARG A 307 0.46 -7.21 -9.16
N LYS A 308 -0.36 -7.57 -8.17
CA LYS A 308 -1.66 -8.19 -8.37
C LYS A 308 -2.66 -7.70 -7.32
N GLY A 309 -3.70 -6.97 -7.74
CA GLY A 309 -4.61 -6.31 -6.81
C GLY A 309 -3.86 -5.40 -5.84
N GLN A 310 -4.10 -5.58 -4.54
CA GLN A 310 -3.42 -4.86 -3.46
C GLN A 310 -1.99 -5.35 -3.17
N ILE A 311 -1.55 -6.45 -3.78
CA ILE A 311 -0.25 -7.05 -3.48
C ILE A 311 0.79 -6.46 -4.41
N LEU A 312 1.72 -5.68 -3.84
CA LEU A 312 2.96 -5.24 -4.48
C LEU A 312 4.12 -6.03 -3.90
N LEU A 313 4.78 -6.79 -4.77
CA LEU A 313 5.96 -7.55 -4.46
C LEU A 313 7.18 -6.89 -5.08
N ARG A 314 8.20 -6.64 -4.26
CA ARG A 314 9.53 -6.21 -4.68
C ARG A 314 10.55 -7.26 -4.28
N LEU A 315 11.37 -7.69 -5.22
CA LEU A 315 12.41 -8.67 -4.99
C LEU A 315 13.76 -8.13 -5.51
N PRO A 316 14.67 -7.75 -4.59
CA PRO A 316 16.05 -7.42 -4.95
C PRO A 316 16.75 -8.65 -5.56
N VAL A 317 17.39 -8.45 -6.71
CA VAL A 317 18.00 -9.57 -7.43
C VAL A 317 19.29 -10.03 -6.72
N GLY A 318 19.39 -11.33 -6.46
CA GLY A 318 20.54 -11.95 -5.77
C GLY A 318 20.40 -12.02 -4.25
N GLU A 319 19.32 -11.48 -3.69
CA GLU A 319 19.10 -11.49 -2.24
C GLU A 319 18.18 -12.63 -1.79
N ASN A 320 18.25 -12.96 -0.50
CA ASN A 320 17.42 -13.94 0.20
C ASN A 320 16.19 -13.30 0.90
N LYS A 321 15.79 -12.12 0.44
CA LYS A 321 14.64 -11.40 0.96
C LYS A 321 13.82 -10.82 -0.19
N ALA A 322 12.55 -10.61 0.09
CA ALA A 322 11.63 -9.85 -0.74
C ALA A 322 10.80 -8.93 0.15
N PHE A 323 9.97 -8.11 -0.46
CA PHE A 323 9.08 -7.20 0.22
C PHE A 323 7.68 -7.39 -0.36
N ILE A 324 6.70 -7.60 0.49
CA ILE A 324 5.29 -7.65 0.13
C ILE A 324 4.63 -6.47 0.83
N ASN A 325 4.10 -5.52 0.06
CA ASN A 325 3.51 -4.28 0.56
C ASN A 325 4.44 -3.54 1.55
N GLY A 326 5.73 -3.48 1.20
CA GLY A 326 6.77 -2.86 2.03
C GLY A 326 7.26 -3.70 3.21
N GLN A 327 6.55 -4.78 3.60
CA GLN A 327 6.98 -5.67 4.67
C GLN A 327 8.00 -6.69 4.16
N GLN A 328 9.15 -6.79 4.85
CA GLN A 328 10.20 -7.72 4.47
C GLN A 328 9.78 -9.17 4.76
N VAL A 329 9.95 -10.05 3.77
CA VAL A 329 9.71 -11.48 3.86
C VAL A 329 10.99 -12.22 3.46
N ALA A 330 11.38 -13.22 4.26
CA ALA A 330 12.53 -14.05 3.95
C ALA A 330 12.20 -15.06 2.85
N LEU A 331 13.13 -15.26 1.92
CA LEU A 331 13.05 -16.33 0.92
C LEU A 331 13.70 -17.60 1.49
N ASP A 332 13.12 -18.76 1.19
CA ASP A 332 13.67 -20.06 1.56
C ASP A 332 14.86 -20.48 0.66
N ALA A 333 15.09 -19.78 -0.44
CA ALA A 333 16.31 -19.78 -1.23
C ALA A 333 16.55 -18.40 -1.88
N PRO A 334 17.80 -17.95 -2.04
CA PRO A 334 18.09 -16.67 -2.69
C PRO A 334 17.66 -16.69 -4.15
N SER A 335 17.26 -15.53 -4.66
CA SER A 335 17.02 -15.40 -6.11
C SER A 335 18.32 -15.54 -6.90
N LYS A 336 18.24 -16.09 -8.11
CA LYS A 336 19.40 -16.38 -8.95
C LYS A 336 19.20 -15.82 -10.35
N ILE A 337 20.27 -15.39 -11.01
CA ILE A 337 20.21 -15.03 -12.43
C ILE A 337 20.73 -16.21 -13.26
N THR A 338 19.88 -16.77 -14.10
CA THR A 338 20.26 -17.82 -15.07
C THR A 338 19.84 -17.39 -16.47
N LYS A 339 20.78 -17.40 -17.44
CA LYS A 339 20.50 -17.02 -18.84
C LYS A 339 19.74 -15.68 -18.96
N LYS A 340 20.14 -14.66 -18.17
CA LYS A 340 19.49 -13.33 -18.11
C LYS A 340 18.03 -13.35 -17.63
N ARG A 341 17.64 -14.33 -16.83
CA ARG A 341 16.35 -14.37 -16.12
C ARG A 341 16.58 -14.46 -14.63
N THR A 342 15.80 -13.69 -13.86
CA THR A 342 15.73 -13.82 -12.41
C THR A 342 14.84 -15.01 -12.07
N LEU A 343 15.44 -16.01 -11.46
CA LEU A 343 14.78 -17.20 -10.94
C LEU A 343 14.53 -17.03 -9.45
N VAL A 344 13.34 -17.42 -9.02
CA VAL A 344 12.88 -17.27 -7.63
C VAL A 344 12.23 -18.55 -7.13
N PRO A 345 12.18 -18.80 -5.81
CA PRO A 345 11.52 -19.99 -5.28
C PRO A 345 10.04 -19.97 -5.62
N LEU A 346 9.55 -21.04 -6.27
CA LEU A 346 8.17 -21.13 -6.73
C LEU A 346 7.16 -21.02 -5.58
N ARG A 347 7.49 -21.59 -4.42
CA ARG A 347 6.65 -21.52 -3.22
C ARG A 347 6.41 -20.08 -2.78
N PHE A 348 7.46 -19.25 -2.79
CA PHE A 348 7.34 -17.84 -2.45
C PHE A 348 6.39 -17.13 -3.42
N VAL A 349 6.51 -17.38 -4.74
CA VAL A 349 5.65 -16.77 -5.76
C VAL A 349 4.18 -17.09 -5.52
N SER A 350 3.87 -18.36 -5.28
CA SER A 350 2.49 -18.80 -5.08
C SER A 350 1.91 -18.24 -3.78
N GLN A 351 2.64 -18.34 -2.67
CA GLN A 351 2.19 -17.83 -1.38
C GLN A 351 2.00 -16.30 -1.38
N ALA A 352 2.94 -15.57 -1.99
CA ALA A 352 2.86 -14.12 -2.09
C ALA A 352 1.60 -13.65 -2.82
N LEU A 353 1.03 -14.47 -3.70
CA LEU A 353 -0.16 -14.15 -4.48
C LEU A 353 -1.42 -14.92 -4.03
N GLY A 354 -1.36 -15.62 -2.90
CA GLY A 354 -2.49 -16.37 -2.33
C GLY A 354 -2.78 -17.73 -2.98
N TYR A 355 -1.84 -18.31 -3.71
CA TYR A 355 -1.98 -19.61 -4.37
C TYR A 355 -1.33 -20.75 -3.58
N GLN A 356 -1.87 -21.96 -3.76
CA GLN A 356 -1.28 -23.20 -3.28
C GLN A 356 -0.37 -23.85 -4.32
N VAL A 357 0.56 -24.70 -3.86
CA VAL A 357 1.51 -25.44 -4.69
C VAL A 357 1.45 -26.92 -4.37
N THR A 358 1.18 -27.74 -5.37
CA THR A 358 1.16 -29.20 -5.23
C THR A 358 2.17 -29.82 -6.21
N PRO A 359 3.24 -30.45 -5.71
CA PRO A 359 4.17 -31.20 -6.56
C PRO A 359 3.66 -32.63 -6.83
N ARG A 360 3.94 -33.16 -8.02
CA ARG A 360 3.72 -34.55 -8.42
C ARG A 360 4.91 -35.03 -9.24
N LEU A 361 5.54 -36.10 -8.79
CA LEU A 361 6.56 -36.80 -9.57
C LEU A 361 5.90 -37.77 -10.55
N ASP A 362 6.37 -37.74 -11.79
CA ASP A 362 5.99 -38.68 -12.85
C ASP A 362 7.26 -39.11 -13.58
N GLY A 363 7.81 -40.27 -13.20
CA GLY A 363 9.16 -40.68 -13.58
C GLY A 363 10.20 -39.67 -13.09
N GLU A 364 11.01 -39.14 -14.03
CA GLU A 364 12.06 -38.15 -13.78
C GLU A 364 11.57 -36.69 -13.92
N VAL A 365 10.26 -36.51 -14.17
CA VAL A 365 9.65 -35.18 -14.32
C VAL A 365 8.93 -34.78 -13.03
N LEU A 366 9.32 -33.63 -12.49
CA LEU A 366 8.60 -32.96 -11.41
C LEU A 366 7.55 -32.02 -12.01
N ASN A 367 6.29 -32.43 -11.96
CA ASN A 367 5.15 -31.58 -12.32
C ASN A 367 4.70 -30.79 -11.10
N VAL A 368 4.61 -29.47 -11.23
CA VAL A 368 4.16 -28.59 -10.14
C VAL A 368 2.89 -27.86 -10.55
N TYR A 369 1.87 -27.93 -9.71
CA TYR A 369 0.55 -27.33 -9.96
C TYR A 369 0.34 -26.15 -9.02
N ILE A 370 -0.05 -25.01 -9.60
CA ILE A 370 -0.46 -23.79 -8.90
C ILE A 370 -1.98 -23.65 -9.04
N SER A 371 -2.69 -23.54 -7.92
CA SER A 371 -4.16 -23.40 -7.90
C SER A 371 -4.62 -22.53 -6.72
N ASN A 372 -5.80 -21.93 -6.86
CA ASN A 372 -6.50 -21.22 -5.79
C ASN A 372 -7.06 -22.20 -4.74
#